data_AF-A0A6I5CA16-F1
#
_entry.id   AF-A0A6I5CA16-F1
#
_cell.length_a   1.000
_cell.length_b   1.000
_cell.length_c   1.000
_cell.angle_alpha   90.00
_cell.angle_beta   90.00
_cell.angle_gamma   90.00
#
_symmetry.space_group_name_H-M   'P 1'
#
loop_
_entity.id
_entity.type
_entity.pdbx_description
1 polymer ?
#
loop_
_entity_poly.entity_id
_entity_poly.type
_entity_poly.pdbx_seq_one_letter_code
_entity_poly.pdbx_strand_id
1 'polypeptide(L)' 'LEPDELLVEVRVPKRAGWGFRYEKFQRVAQSWAVVGVAALVRHERGRVAEARIGLTNMGATPLRATAAEEALAGAADAAA' A
#
# COMPACT_ATOMS: atom_id res chain seq x y z
N LEU A 1 -13.85 -16.90 3.23
CA LEU A 1 -15.29 -16.61 3.27
C LEU A 1 -15.95 -17.87 2.79
N GLU A 2 -16.48 -18.63 3.72
CA GLU A 2 -17.26 -19.81 3.41
C GLU A 2 -18.59 -19.40 2.75
N PRO A 3 -19.28 -20.31 2.04
CA PRO A 3 -20.48 -19.98 1.27
C PRO A 3 -21.63 -19.34 2.07
N ASP A 4 -21.70 -19.58 3.38
CA ASP A 4 -22.72 -19.10 4.31
C ASP A 4 -22.28 -17.89 5.15
N GLU A 5 -21.06 -17.37 4.92
CA GLU A 5 -20.56 -16.20 5.63
C GLU A 5 -20.84 -14.88 4.87
N LEU A 6 -21.00 -13.80 5.63
CA LEU A 6 -21.11 -12.44 5.11
C LEU A 6 -20.01 -11.56 5.69
N LEU A 7 -19.28 -10.83 4.84
CA LEU A 7 -18.38 -9.77 5.30
C LEU A 7 -19.21 -8.59 5.82
N VAL A 8 -19.24 -8.41 7.14
CA VAL A 8 -20.03 -7.35 7.79
C VAL A 8 -19.22 -6.10 8.14
N GLU A 9 -17.91 -6.26 8.34
CA GLU A 9 -17.03 -5.14 8.69
C GLU A 9 -15.59 -5.35 8.21
N VAL A 10 -14.89 -4.23 8.00
CA VAL A 10 -13.43 -4.22 7.81
C VAL A 10 -12.84 -3.26 8.84
N ARG A 11 -12.02 -3.79 9.74
CA ARG A 11 -11.33 -3.00 10.76
C ARG A 11 -9.94 -2.61 10.27
N VAL A 12 -9.75 -1.32 10.02
CA VAL A 12 -8.45 -0.78 9.61
C VAL A 12 -7.83 0.00 10.78
N PRO A 13 -6.64 -0.39 11.28
CA PRO A 13 -6.00 0.35 12.36
C PRO A 13 -5.63 1.76 11.90
N LYS A 14 -5.87 2.76 12.76
CA LYS A 14 -5.40 4.12 12.52
C LYS A 14 -3.87 4.13 12.53
N ARG A 15 -3.27 4.77 11.54
CA ARG A 15 -1.81 4.90 11.37
C ARG A 15 -1.41 6.37 11.52
N ALA A 16 -1.56 6.91 12.72
CA ALA A 16 -1.17 8.30 13.00
C ALA A 16 0.33 8.50 12.74
N GLY A 17 0.70 9.62 12.11
CA GLY A 17 2.09 9.93 11.75
C GLY A 17 2.61 9.20 10.50
N TRP A 18 1.77 8.44 9.80
CA TRP A 18 2.13 7.85 8.50
C TRP A 18 1.66 8.72 7.35
N GLY A 19 2.50 8.86 6.33
CA GLY A 19 2.09 9.33 5.01
C GLY A 19 1.46 8.19 4.20
N PHE A 20 0.56 8.52 3.28
CA PHE A 20 -0.02 7.53 2.36
C PHE A 20 -0.23 8.10 0.96
N ARG A 21 -0.16 7.23 -0.04
CA ARG A 21 -0.54 7.53 -1.41
C ARG A 21 -1.13 6.28 -2.06
N TYR A 22 -2.21 6.47 -2.79
CA TYR A 22 -2.67 5.51 -3.78
C TYR A 22 -2.41 6.08 -5.17
N GLU A 23 -1.58 5.40 -5.94
CA GLU A 23 -1.36 5.70 -7.34
C GLU A 23 -2.10 4.68 -8.18
N LYS A 24 -2.91 5.15 -9.13
CA LYS A 24 -3.73 4.29 -9.98
C LYS A 24 -3.47 4.64 -11.42
N PHE A 25 -2.86 3.71 -12.15
CA PHE A 25 -2.69 3.82 -13.59
C PHE A 25 -3.85 3.13 -14.28
N GLN A 26 -4.61 3.88 -15.07
CA GLN A 26 -5.78 3.38 -15.80
C GLN A 26 -5.89 4.01 -17.19
N ARG A 27 -6.55 3.31 -18.10
CA ARG A 27 -6.74 3.76 -19.49
C ARG A 27 -7.74 4.90 -19.63
N VAL A 28 -8.85 4.80 -18.90
CA VAL A 28 -9.93 5.80 -18.90
C VAL A 28 -10.39 6.04 -17.46
N ALA A 29 -10.99 7.20 -17.21
CA ALA A 29 -11.56 7.51 -15.90
C ALA A 29 -12.49 6.40 -15.43
N GLN A 30 -12.42 6.06 -14.14
CA GLN A 30 -13.22 5.01 -13.47
C GLN A 30 -13.00 3.56 -13.95
N SER A 31 -12.15 3.30 -14.95
CA SER A 31 -11.79 1.91 -15.29
C SER A 31 -10.97 1.23 -14.20
N TRP A 32 -10.88 -0.11 -14.26
CA TRP A 32 -9.98 -0.88 -13.41
C TRP A 32 -8.53 -0.40 -13.55
N ALA A 33 -7.77 -0.53 -12.46
CA ALA A 33 -6.34 -0.24 -12.50
C ALA A 33 -5.67 -1.24 -13.45
N VAL A 34 -4.90 -0.74 -14.42
CA VAL A 34 -3.90 -1.58 -15.09
C VAL A 34 -2.85 -1.96 -14.06
N VAL A 35 -2.37 -0.97 -13.30
CA VAL A 35 -1.56 -1.14 -12.10
C VAL A 35 -2.03 -0.15 -11.04
N GLY A 36 -2.15 -0.60 -9.79
CA GLY A 36 -2.35 0.30 -8.65
C GLY A 36 -1.36 0.01 -7.54
N VAL A 37 -0.90 1.05 -6.85
CA VAL A 37 0.02 0.94 -5.71
C VAL A 37 -0.53 1.72 -4.54
N ALA A 38 -0.83 1.02 -3.44
CA ALA A 38 -1.15 1.62 -2.15
C ALA A 38 0.10 1.60 -1.29
N ALA A 39 0.68 2.76 -1.01
CA ALA A 39 1.87 2.90 -0.17
C ALA A 39 1.51 3.67 1.10
N LEU A 40 1.87 3.12 2.25
CA LEU A 40 1.90 3.81 3.53
C LEU A 40 3.34 3.82 4.02
N VAL A 41 3.83 4.97 4.45
CA VAL A 41 5.22 5.15 4.91
C VAL A 41 5.23 5.90 6.24
N ARG A 42 5.99 5.40 7.21
CA ARG A 42 6.31 6.11 8.44
C ARG A 42 7.72 6.65 8.36
N HIS A 43 7.84 7.95 8.52
CA HIS A 43 9.13 8.63 8.54
C HIS A 43 9.58 8.85 9.99
N GLU A 44 10.88 8.71 10.23
CA GLU A 44 11.51 9.01 11.51
C GLU A 44 12.91 9.54 11.26
N ARG A 45 13.20 10.76 11.73
CA ARG A 45 14.52 11.39 11.64
C ARG A 45 15.09 11.43 10.20
N GLY A 46 14.27 11.80 9.23
CA GLY A 46 14.66 11.93 7.81
C GLY A 46 14.89 10.60 7.10
N ARG A 47 14.35 9.51 7.64
CA ARG A 47 14.45 8.16 7.07
C ARG A 47 13.10 7.48 7.09
N VAL A 48 12.94 6.51 6.20
CA VAL A 48 11.81 5.59 6.20
C VAL A 48 11.99 4.57 7.32
N ALA A 49 11.25 4.72 8.41
CA ALA A 49 11.28 3.77 9.52
C ALA A 49 10.49 2.49 9.20
N GLU A 50 9.41 2.62 8.44
CA GLU A 50 8.56 1.49 8.05
C GLU A 50 7.76 1.82 6.79
N ALA A 51 7.56 0.83 5.92
CA ALA A 51 6.69 0.93 4.76
C ALA A 51 5.70 -0.25 4.70
N ARG A 52 4.52 0.00 4.12
CA ARG A 52 3.52 -1.01 3.77
C ARG A 52 3.06 -0.76 2.33
N ILE A 53 3.27 -1.72 1.44
CA ILE A 53 3.05 -1.56 0.01
C ILE A 53 2.15 -2.68 -0.52
N GLY A 54 0.96 -2.30 -0.97
CA GLY A 54 0.00 -3.17 -1.65
C GLY A 54 -0.01 -2.91 -3.16
N LEU A 55 0.01 -3.98 -3.95
CA LEU A 55 -0.08 -3.94 -5.41
C LEU A 55 -1.46 -4.44 -5.86
N THR A 56 -2.14 -3.61 -6.64
CA THR A 56 -3.44 -3.89 -7.24
C THR A 56 -3.27 -4.35 -8.68
N ASN A 57 -3.91 -5.46 -9.03
CA ASN A 57 -3.91 -6.05 -10.37
C ASN A 57 -2.52 -6.49 -10.91
N MET A 58 -1.61 -6.86 -10.01
CA MET A 58 -0.24 -7.32 -10.32
C MET A 58 -0.05 -8.83 -10.06
N GLY A 59 -1.14 -9.57 -9.92
CA GLY A 59 -1.18 -11.01 -9.67
C GLY A 59 -2.62 -11.52 -9.68
N ALA A 60 -2.82 -12.81 -9.46
CA ALA A 60 -4.17 -13.40 -9.36
C ALA A 60 -4.98 -12.85 -8.17
N THR A 61 -4.29 -12.32 -7.15
CA THR A 61 -4.86 -11.63 -5.99
C THR A 61 -4.09 -10.33 -5.74
N PRO A 62 -4.60 -9.41 -4.90
CA PRO A 62 -3.80 -8.32 -4.38
C PRO A 62 -2.52 -8.85 -3.74
N LEU A 63 -1.39 -8.19 -3.99
CA LEU A 63 -0.08 -8.61 -3.50
C LEU A 63 0.47 -7.61 -2.51
N ARG A 64 1.24 -8.10 -1.53
CA ARG A 64 2.04 -7.25 -0.67
C ARG A 64 3.49 -7.28 -1.15
N ALA A 65 4.07 -6.12 -1.42
CA ALA A 65 5.43 -5.99 -1.94
C ALA A 65 6.47 -5.98 -0.81
N THR A 66 6.58 -7.08 -0.06
CA THR A 66 7.47 -7.17 1.12
C THR A 66 8.93 -6.85 0.81
N ALA A 67 9.45 -7.32 -0.33
CA ALA A 67 10.82 -6.99 -0.76
C ALA A 67 11.04 -5.48 -0.93
N ALA A 68 10.04 -4.75 -1.42
CA ALA A 68 10.10 -3.29 -1.53
C ALA A 68 9.97 -2.62 -0.16
N GLU A 69 9.13 -3.14 0.74
CA GLU A 69 9.03 -2.66 2.13
C GLU A 69 10.38 -2.81 2.86
N GLU A 70 11.04 -3.96 2.70
CA GLU A 70 12.35 -4.25 3.29
C GLU A 70 13.46 -3.36 2.72
N ALA A 71 13.47 -3.17 1.39
CA ALA A 71 14.44 -2.30 0.73
C ALA A 71 14.33 -0.83 1.15
N LEU A 72 13.13 -0.37 1.50
CA LEU A 72 12.90 1.01 1.96
C LEU A 72 13.25 1.22 3.43
N ALA A 73 13.24 0.19 4.27
CA ALA A 73 13.52 0.34 5.69
C ALA A 73 14.93 0.91 5.92
N GLY A 74 15.00 2.06 6.59
CA GLY A 74 16.24 2.80 6.88
C GLY A 74 16.76 3.68 5.73
N ALA A 75 16.12 3.66 4.56
CA ALA A 75 16.46 4.54 3.45
C ALA A 75 16.27 6.00 3.85
N ALA A 76 17.15 6.88 3.36
CA ALA A 76 16.97 8.31 3.51
C ALA A 76 15.73 8.77 2.75
N ASP A 77 15.03 9.76 3.29
CA ASP A 77 13.92 10.38 2.58
C ASP A 77 14.44 10.98 1.27
N ALA A 78 13.71 10.79 0.17
CA ALA A 78 14.13 11.21 -1.17
C ALA A 78 14.19 12.75 -1.35
N ALA A 79 13.89 13.51 -0.28
CA ALA A 79 14.05 14.95 -0.20
C ALA A 79 14.70 15.32 1.15
N ALA A 80 16.04 15.37 1.14
CA ALA A 80 16.84 16.27 1.97
C ALA A 80 17.62 17.18 1.01
#